data_AF-A0A816RS45-F1
#
_entry.id   AF-A0A816RS45-F1
#
_cell.length_a   1.000
_cell.length_b   1.000
_cell.length_c   1.000
_cell.angle_alpha   90.00
_cell.angle_beta   90.00
_cell.angle_gamma   90.00
#
_symmetry.space_group_name_H-M   'P 1'
#
loop_
_entity.id
_entity.type
_entity.pdbx_description
1 polymer ?
#
loop_
_entity_poly.entity_id
_entity_poly.type
_entity_poly.pdbx_seq_one_letter_code
_entity_poly.pdbx_strand_id
1 'polypeptide(L)'
;MDLNARPSLSSLYNEIESSDSLRAWNLQLADDLEKIHEMERNLQNERDPDRCWEVAVRIDQDVRELERQISLCQTRDAVRDDQLDVWMEGLYEELATHREKQARLTCTTTLTAQAWAGPTSILRGAI
;
A
#
# COMPACT_ATOMS: atom_id res chain seq x y z
N MET A 1 -16.10 -11.24 12.54
CA MET A 1 -14.98 -11.21 11.57
C MET A 1 -13.73 -11.54 12.33
N ASP A 2 -13.01 -12.57 11.91
CA ASP A 2 -11.74 -12.97 12.52
C ASP A 2 -10.63 -12.10 11.92
N LEU A 3 -10.07 -11.18 12.72
CA LEU A 3 -9.07 -10.21 12.27
C LEU A 3 -7.67 -10.84 12.13
N ASN A 4 -7.50 -12.13 12.48
CA ASN A 4 -6.23 -12.85 12.40
C ASN A 4 -6.11 -13.79 11.20
N ALA A 5 -7.15 -13.88 10.35
CA ALA A 5 -7.09 -14.68 9.14
C ALA A 5 -6.32 -13.90 8.06
N ARG A 6 -5.21 -14.46 7.58
CA ARG A 6 -4.45 -13.92 6.43
C ARG A 6 -5.44 -13.69 5.28
N PRO A 7 -5.74 -12.45 4.87
CA PRO A 7 -6.75 -12.19 3.86
C PRO A 7 -6.33 -12.85 2.55
N SER A 8 -7.27 -13.51 1.86
CA SER A 8 -6.95 -14.12 0.57
C SER A 8 -6.61 -13.02 -0.44
N LEU A 9 -5.68 -13.30 -1.36
CA LEU A 9 -5.33 -12.42 -2.48
C LEU A 9 -6.57 -11.91 -3.23
N SER A 10 -7.59 -12.76 -3.39
CA SER A 10 -8.87 -12.40 -4.01
C SER A 10 -9.72 -11.42 -3.20
N SER A 11 -9.69 -11.49 -1.86
CA SER A 11 -10.36 -10.52 -1.00
C SER A 11 -9.70 -9.14 -1.11
N LEU A 12 -8.36 -9.13 -1.15
CA LEU A 12 -7.56 -7.93 -1.31
C LEU A 12 -7.73 -7.28 -2.69
N TYR A 13 -7.79 -8.07 -3.77
CA TYR A 13 -8.11 -7.55 -5.11
C TYR A 13 -9.52 -6.95 -5.20
N ASN A 14 -10.47 -7.39 -4.37
CA ASN A 14 -11.81 -6.81 -4.28
C ASN A 14 -11.86 -5.56 -3.37
N GLU A 15 -10.92 -5.41 -2.43
CA GLU A 15 -10.77 -4.25 -1.53
C GLU A 15 -9.84 -3.16 -2.07
N ILE A 16 -8.97 -3.49 -3.03
CA ILE A 16 -8.16 -2.51 -3.76
C ILE A 16 -9.08 -1.70 -4.64
N GLU A 17 -9.33 -0.48 -4.20
CA GLU A 17 -10.08 0.50 -4.94
C GLU A 17 -9.42 0.71 -6.31
N SER A 18 -10.22 0.58 -7.39
CA SER A 18 -9.69 0.71 -8.73
C SER A 18 -9.09 2.10 -8.94
N SER A 19 -8.08 2.22 -9.80
CA SER A 19 -7.50 3.53 -10.15
C SER A 19 -8.57 4.52 -10.64
N ASP A 20 -9.62 4.03 -11.29
CA ASP A 20 -10.74 4.86 -11.77
C ASP A 20 -11.62 5.35 -10.61
N SER A 21 -11.85 4.50 -9.61
CA SER A 21 -12.59 4.85 -8.38
C SER A 21 -11.84 5.90 -7.56
N LEU A 22 -10.52 5.74 -7.38
CA LEU A 22 -9.68 6.74 -6.71
C LEU A 22 -9.66 8.07 -7.47
N ARG A 23 -9.55 8.01 -8.80
CA ARG A 23 -9.59 9.21 -9.64
C ARG A 23 -10.93 9.93 -9.56
N ALA A 24 -12.05 9.19 -9.58
CA ALA A 24 -13.38 9.77 -9.41
C ALA A 24 -13.54 10.43 -8.04
N TRP A 25 -13.04 9.80 -6.98
CA TRP A 25 -13.07 10.36 -5.63
C TRP A 25 -12.24 11.64 -5.52
N ASN A 26 -11.02 11.67 -6.07
CA ASN A 26 -10.18 12.86 -6.08
C ASN A 26 -10.81 14.04 -6.84
N LEU A 27 -11.54 13.75 -7.92
CA LEU A 27 -12.30 14.77 -8.66
C LEU A 27 -13.45 15.32 -7.79
N GLN A 28 -14.22 14.44 -7.15
CA GLN A 28 -15.31 14.86 -6.26
C GLN A 28 -14.79 15.73 -5.10
N LEU A 29 -13.67 15.34 -4.49
CA LEU A 29 -13.06 16.13 -3.41
C LEU A 29 -12.63 17.52 -3.90
N ALA A 30 -12.09 17.62 -5.11
CA ALA A 30 -11.70 18.90 -5.69
C ALA A 30 -12.93 19.80 -5.95
N ASP A 31 -14.01 19.22 -6.48
CA ASP A 31 -15.27 19.93 -6.73
C ASP A 31 -15.90 20.43 -5.42
N ASP A 32 -15.91 19.60 -4.37
CA ASP A 32 -16.46 19.95 -3.06
C ASP A 32 -15.65 21.09 -2.40
N LEU A 33 -14.33 21.06 -2.52
CA LEU A 33 -13.46 22.15 -2.04
C LEU A 33 -13.68 23.45 -2.82
N GLU A 34 -13.86 23.37 -4.15
CA GLU A 34 -14.16 24.55 -4.97
C GLU A 34 -15.49 25.19 -4.55
N LYS A 35 -16.51 24.37 -4.30
CA LYS A 35 -17.81 24.82 -3.82
C LYS A 35 -17.72 25.51 -2.45
N ILE A 36 -16.93 24.97 -1.51
CA ILE A 36 -16.70 25.62 -0.21
C ILE A 36 -16.00 26.97 -0.41
N HIS A 37 -14.96 27.04 -1.25
CA HIS A 37 -14.28 28.30 -1.55
C HIS A 37 -15.21 29.33 -2.21
N GLU A 38 -16.14 28.89 -3.07
CA GLU A 38 -17.16 29.77 -3.65
C GLU A 38 -18.09 30.32 -2.56
N MET A 39 -18.56 29.46 -1.66
CA MET A 39 -19.39 29.87 -0.53
C MET A 39 -18.67 30.83 0.42
N GLU A 40 -17.38 30.63 0.69
CA GLU A 40 -16.55 31.56 1.48
C GLU A 40 -16.43 32.93 0.81
N ARG A 41 -16.23 32.97 -0.51
CA ARG A 41 -16.22 34.24 -1.26
C ARG A 41 -17.58 34.92 -1.23
N ASN A 42 -18.67 34.17 -1.31
CA ASN A 42 -20.02 34.72 -1.21
C ASN A 42 -20.27 35.29 0.18
N LEU A 43 -19.84 34.58 1.24
CA LEU A 43 -19.92 35.03 2.63
C LEU A 43 -19.18 36.35 2.86
N GLN A 44 -18.00 36.53 2.26
CA GLN A 44 -17.22 37.77 2.37
C GLN A 44 -17.92 38.98 1.73
N ASN A 45 -18.80 38.75 0.75
CA ASN A 45 -19.52 39.80 0.03
C ASN A 45 -20.96 40.00 0.53
N GLU A 46 -21.48 39.08 1.35
CA GLU A 46 -22.83 39.14 1.90
C GLU A 46 -22.93 40.24 2.97
N ARG A 47 -23.99 41.04 2.87
CA ARG A 47 -24.22 42.20 3.76
C ARG A 47 -25.31 41.91 4.78
N ASP A 48 -26.15 40.91 4.53
CA ASP A 48 -27.21 40.49 5.42
C ASP A 48 -26.66 39.57 6.53
N PRO A 49 -26.74 39.97 7.82
CA PRO A 49 -26.22 39.17 8.93
C PRO A 49 -26.86 37.78 9.05
N ASP A 50 -28.15 37.65 8.74
CA ASP A 50 -28.86 36.37 8.89
C ASP A 50 -28.39 35.39 7.81
N ARG A 51 -28.23 35.87 6.57
CA ARG A 51 -27.64 35.09 5.47
C ARG A 51 -26.18 34.73 5.71
N CYS A 52 -25.40 35.65 6.28
CA CYS A 52 -24.02 35.36 6.67
C CYS A 52 -23.97 34.17 7.65
N TRP A 53 -24.87 34.15 8.62
CA TRP A 53 -24.92 33.06 9.60
C TRP A 53 -25.33 31.73 8.95
N GLU A 54 -26.34 31.72 8.09
CA GLU A 54 -26.77 30.53 7.35
C GLU A 54 -25.64 29.94 6.48
N VAL A 55 -24.93 30.80 5.73
CA VAL A 55 -23.83 30.38 4.86
C VAL A 55 -22.65 29.86 5.68
N ALA A 56 -22.30 30.53 6.78
CA ALA A 56 -21.25 30.07 7.68
C ALA A 56 -21.55 28.68 8.26
N VAL A 57 -22.79 28.44 8.73
CA VAL A 57 -23.19 27.12 9.23
C VAL A 57 -23.14 26.05 8.15
N ARG A 58 -23.49 26.39 6.91
CA ARG A 58 -23.40 25.44 5.80
C ARG A 58 -21.94 25.07 5.50
N ILE A 59 -21.04 26.06 5.43
CA ILE A 59 -19.60 25.84 5.25
C ILE A 59 -19.07 24.93 6.36
N ASP A 60 -19.42 25.22 7.61
CA ASP A 60 -19.01 24.42 8.78
C ASP A 60 -19.46 22.96 8.68
N GLN A 61 -20.68 22.71 8.18
CA GLN A 61 -21.19 21.36 7.98
C GLN A 61 -20.46 20.63 6.85
N ASP A 62 -20.25 21.30 5.72
CA ASP A 62 -19.61 20.71 4.55
C ASP A 62 -18.12 20.39 4.85
N VAL A 63 -17.42 21.28 5.58
CA VAL A 63 -16.03 21.03 6.05
C VAL A 63 -15.97 19.80 6.96
N ARG A 64 -16.87 19.68 7.95
CA ARG A 64 -16.87 18.53 8.87
C ARG A 64 -17.14 17.21 8.16
N GLU A 65 -18.01 17.20 7.15
CA GLU A 65 -18.26 15.98 6.38
C GLU A 65 -17.04 15.61 5.53
N LEU A 66 -16.37 16.59 4.91
CA LEU A 66 -15.11 16.34 4.18
C LEU A 66 -14.02 15.79 5.11
N GLU A 67 -13.84 16.37 6.30
CA GLU A 67 -12.90 15.86 7.30
C GLU A 67 -13.23 14.41 7.70
N ARG A 68 -14.51 14.10 7.89
CA ARG A 68 -14.96 12.74 8.20
C ARG A 68 -14.62 11.76 7.09
N GLN A 69 -14.84 12.14 5.84
CA GLN A 69 -14.53 11.30 4.68
C GLN A 69 -13.02 11.08 4.52
N ILE A 70 -12.21 12.14 4.66
CA ILE A 70 -10.75 12.04 4.63
C ILE A 70 -10.24 11.10 5.73
N SER A 71 -10.78 11.21 6.95
CA SER A 71 -10.41 10.33 8.06
C SER A 71 -10.72 8.85 7.79
N LEU A 72 -11.87 8.56 7.17
CA LEU A 72 -12.23 7.21 6.75
C LEU A 72 -11.26 6.67 5.70
N CYS A 73 -10.89 7.49 4.71
CA CYS A 73 -9.90 7.13 3.71
C CYS A 73 -8.53 6.84 4.33
N GLN A 74 -8.04 7.74 5.20
CA GLN A 74 -6.77 7.55 5.91
C GLN A 74 -6.73 6.26 6.73
N THR A 75 -7.84 5.94 7.41
CA THR A 75 -7.93 4.69 8.19
C THR A 75 -7.81 3.47 7.30
N ARG A 76 -8.49 3.49 6.14
CA ARG A 76 -8.43 2.41 5.16
C ARG A 76 -7.04 2.28 4.52
N ASP A 77 -6.41 3.41 4.21
CA ASP A 77 -5.07 3.45 3.63
C ASP A 77 -4.02 2.90 4.61
N ALA A 78 -4.13 3.24 5.90
CA ALA A 78 -3.26 2.68 6.94
C ALA A 78 -3.37 1.15 7.04
N VAL A 79 -4.59 0.60 7.00
CA VAL A 79 -4.80 -0.86 6.97
C VAL A 79 -4.17 -1.48 5.73
N ARG A 80 -4.26 -0.81 4.58
CA ARG A 80 -3.65 -1.29 3.33
C ARG A 80 -2.13 -1.28 3.41
N ASP A 81 -1.54 -0.23 3.98
CA ASP A 81 -0.09 -0.12 4.18
C ASP A 81 0.42 -1.25 5.09
N ASP A 82 -0.25 -1.49 6.22
CA ASP A 82 0.08 -2.61 7.13
C ASP A 82 0.01 -3.96 6.40
N GLN A 83 -0.99 -4.16 5.54
CA GLN A 83 -1.13 -5.38 4.74
C GLN A 83 0.01 -5.52 3.72
N LEU A 84 0.40 -4.42 3.05
CA LEU A 84 1.51 -4.41 2.10
C LEU A 84 2.85 -4.72 2.78
N ASP A 85 3.07 -4.21 3.99
CA ASP A 85 4.27 -4.51 4.77
C ASP A 85 4.39 -6.00 5.11
N VAL A 86 3.31 -6.61 5.60
CA VAL A 86 3.26 -8.06 5.86
C VAL A 86 3.52 -8.86 4.59
N TRP A 87 3.03 -8.39 3.45
CA TRP A 87 3.25 -9.04 2.15
C TRP A 87 4.70 -8.92 1.70
N MET A 88 5.29 -7.73 1.80
CA MET A 88 6.69 -7.52 1.45
C MET A 88 7.60 -8.41 2.29
N GLU A 89 7.38 -8.48 3.60
CA GLU A 89 8.15 -9.34 4.50
C GLU A 89 8.06 -10.82 4.10
N GLY A 90 6.84 -11.31 3.83
CA GLY A 90 6.64 -12.68 3.36
C GLY A 90 7.35 -12.99 2.04
N LEU A 91 7.30 -12.07 1.08
CA LEU A 91 8.00 -12.22 -0.20
C LEU A 91 9.52 -12.23 -0.03
N TYR A 92 10.07 -11.40 0.85
CA TYR A 92 11.49 -11.41 1.16
C TYR A 92 11.93 -12.73 1.82
N GLU A 93 11.12 -13.27 2.72
CA GLU A 93 11.39 -14.55 3.38
C GLU A 93 11.32 -15.72 2.37
N GLU A 94 10.31 -15.76 1.51
CA GLU A 94 10.21 -16.75 0.43
C GLU A 94 11.42 -16.68 -0.52
N LEU A 95 11.87 -15.47 -0.86
CA LEU A 95 13.02 -15.28 -1.73
C LEU A 95 14.33 -15.70 -1.05
N ALA A 96 14.48 -15.45 0.26
CA ALA A 96 15.60 -15.92 1.05
C ALA A 96 15.66 -17.45 1.12
N THR A 97 14.52 -18.11 1.41
CA THR A 97 14.45 -19.58 1.45
C THR A 97 14.71 -20.20 0.09
N HIS A 98 14.24 -19.58 -1.01
CA HIS A 98 14.55 -20.04 -2.36
C HIS A 98 16.04 -19.94 -2.67
N ARG A 99 16.68 -18.81 -2.33
CA ARG A 99 18.13 -18.62 -2.49
C ARG A 99 18.93 -19.62 -1.69
N GLU A 100 18.53 -19.90 -0.45
CA GLU A 100 19.19 -20.91 0.39
C GLU A 100 19.07 -22.31 -0.22
N LYS A 101 17.88 -22.69 -0.70
CA LYS A 101 17.67 -23.97 -1.39
C LYS A 101 18.55 -24.09 -2.63
N GLN A 102 18.66 -23.02 -3.43
CA GLN A 102 19.56 -23.01 -4.58
C GLN A 102 21.03 -23.14 -4.16
N ALA A 103 21.49 -22.41 -3.14
CA ALA A 103 22.86 -22.50 -2.65
C ALA A 103 23.20 -23.92 -2.17
N ARG A 104 22.28 -24.58 -1.45
CA ARG A 104 22.44 -25.98 -1.02
C ARG A 104 22.56 -26.92 -2.22
N LEU A 105 21.73 -26.77 -3.25
CA LEU A 105 21.78 -27.56 -4.48
C LEU A 105 23.08 -27.36 -5.26
N THR A 106 23.56 -26.12 -5.35
CA THR A 106 24.85 -25.84 -5.97
C THR A 106 25.98 -26.50 -5.20
N CYS A 107 26.02 -26.34 -3.87
CA CYS A 107 27.05 -26.93 -3.02
C CYS A 107 27.11 -28.46 -3.14
N THR A 108 25.96 -29.13 -3.10
CA THR A 108 25.91 -30.59 -3.28
C THR A 108 26.38 -30.98 -4.68
N THR A 109 25.96 -30.27 -5.72
CA THR A 109 26.39 -30.55 -7.09
C THR A 109 27.89 -30.36 -7.27
N THR A 110 28.49 -29.30 -6.68
CA THR A 110 29.93 -29.05 -6.73
C THR A 110 30.71 -30.11 -5.96
N LEU A 111 30.27 -30.48 -4.75
CA LEU A 111 30.90 -31.53 -3.95
C LEU A 111 30.81 -32.90 -4.64
N THR A 112 29.67 -33.19 -5.28
CA THR A 112 29.51 -34.42 -6.07
C THR A 112 30.43 -34.39 -7.28
N ALA A 113 30.49 -33.29 -8.03
CA ALA A 113 31.43 -33.16 -9.15
C ALA A 113 32.90 -33.35 -8.74
N GLN A 114 33.31 -32.85 -7.57
CA GLN A 114 34.65 -33.06 -7.01
C GLN A 114 34.91 -34.52 -6.60
N ALA A 115 33.91 -35.19 -6.01
CA ALA A 115 34.01 -36.59 -5.63
C ALA A 115 34.16 -37.52 -6.85
N TRP A 116 33.50 -37.19 -7.97
CA TRP A 116 33.60 -37.94 -9.22
C TRP A 116 34.83 -37.59 -10.06
N ALA A 117 35.44 -36.42 -9.86
CA ALA A 117 36.69 -36.03 -10.53
C ALA A 117 37.93 -36.79 -10.02
N GLY A 118 37.86 -37.39 -8.82
CA GLY A 118 38.96 -38.14 -8.20
C GLY A 118 40.23 -37.29 -7.94
N PRO A 119 41.15 -37.72 -7.06
CA PRO A 119 42.40 -36.99 -6.82
C PRO A 119 43.35 -37.15 -8.02
N THR A 120 43.25 -36.28 -9.03
CA THR A 120 44.11 -36.32 -10.22
C THR A 120 45.40 -35.48 -10.12
N SER A 121 45.95 -35.23 -8.93
CA SER A 121 47.14 -34.37 -8.85
C SER A 121 48.07 -34.54 -7.64
N ILE A 122 48.58 -35.74 -7.32
CA ILE A 122 49.85 -35.84 -6.58
C ILE A 122 50.68 -37.05 -7.00
N LEU A 123 51.09 -37.16 -8.28
CA LEU A 123 52.26 -37.99 -8.69
C LEU A 123 52.79 -37.52 -10.06
N ARG A 124 53.30 -36.29 -10.13
CA ARG A 124 54.16 -35.90 -11.26
C ARG A 124 55.24 -34.93 -10.75
N GLY A 125 56.26 -35.49 -10.09
CA GLY A 125 57.40 -34.70 -9.63
C GLY A 125 58.19 -35.32 -8.49
N ALA A 126 58.70 -36.54 -8.64
CA ALA A 126 59.85 -37.02 -7.88
C ALA A 126 60.53 -38.16 -8.67
N ILE A 127 61.63 -37.77 -9.33
CA ILE A 127 62.83 -38.52 -9.78
C ILE A 127 62.64 -40.01 -10.07
#